data_AF-A0A4Q0IW78-F1
#
_entry.id   AF-A0A4Q0IW78-F1
#
_cell.length_a   1.000
_cell.length_b   1.000
_cell.length_c   1.000
_cell.angle_alpha   90.00
_cell.angle_beta   90.00
_cell.angle_gamma   90.00
#
_symmetry.space_group_name_H-M   'P 1'
#
loop_
_entity.id
_entity.type
_entity.pdbx_description
1 polymer ?
#
loop_
_entity_poly.entity_id
_entity_poly.type
_entity_poly.pdbx_seq_one_letter_code
_entity_poly.pdbx_strand_id
1 'polypeptide(L)'
;MRRFWKKLAELFNSYRSQVNLAGLIELCEGEGKPVIYEKGEYLLHQGDIERHISLVKSGYCRYTCLKSDGSEAVVGLAMTGEFVTDFNNGVRRIPALASQVASVRTEVLQLPFVYALQKLCQSEPNFLYIASDAIFRMCYTRLLDLYILSPAERYCKFIDAYPDIASTIKAKELASYLQFSHQHLLRIKKSQGKGDKSD
;
A
#
# COMPACT_ATOMS: atom_id res chain seq x y z
N MET A 1 -29.54 -6.12 -4.89
CA MET A 1 -28.22 -6.62 -4.45
C MET A 1 -27.03 -5.76 -4.90
N ARG A 2 -26.89 -5.35 -6.18
CA ARG A 2 -25.77 -4.50 -6.64
C ARG A 2 -25.66 -3.09 -6.01
N ARG A 3 -26.75 -2.53 -5.46
CA ARG A 3 -26.77 -1.19 -4.84
C ARG A 3 -26.22 -1.15 -3.41
N PHE A 4 -26.14 -2.27 -2.69
CA PHE A 4 -25.67 -2.29 -1.30
C PHE A 4 -24.13 -2.16 -1.20
N TRP A 5 -23.41 -2.71 -2.18
CA TRP A 5 -21.95 -2.66 -2.27
C TRP A 5 -21.40 -1.30 -2.73
N LYS A 6 -22.25 -0.43 -3.28
CA LYS A 6 -21.83 0.89 -3.81
C LYS A 6 -21.59 1.95 -2.74
N LYS A 7 -21.85 1.67 -1.45
CA LYS A 7 -21.88 2.68 -0.38
C LYS A 7 -20.71 2.64 0.60
N LEU A 8 -19.76 1.74 0.39
CA LEU A 8 -18.50 1.67 1.13
C LEU A 8 -17.39 1.43 0.11
N ALA A 9 -17.01 2.45 -0.65
CA ALA A 9 -15.72 2.42 -1.32
C ALA A 9 -14.67 2.47 -0.20
N GLU A 10 -14.30 1.30 0.33
CA GLU A 10 -13.18 1.18 1.25
C GLU A 10 -11.94 1.71 0.52
N LEU A 11 -11.20 2.60 1.17
CA LEU A 11 -9.91 3.04 0.66
C LEU A 11 -9.06 1.82 0.30
N PHE A 12 -8.27 1.93 -0.77
CA PHE A 12 -7.32 0.88 -1.15
C PHE A 12 -6.57 0.31 0.05
N ASN A 13 -5.94 1.20 0.82
CA ASN A 13 -5.31 0.92 2.10
C ASN A 13 -6.32 1.15 3.23
N SER A 14 -7.29 0.23 3.36
CA SER A 14 -8.47 0.38 4.23
C SER A 14 -8.17 0.42 5.73
N TYR A 15 -6.96 0.07 6.16
CA TYR A 15 -6.53 0.29 7.54
C TYR A 15 -6.57 1.77 7.92
N ARG A 16 -6.38 2.68 6.95
CA ARG A 16 -6.32 4.14 7.19
C ARG A 16 -7.62 4.72 7.73
N SER A 17 -8.76 4.11 7.44
CA SER A 17 -10.05 4.55 7.99
C SER A 17 -10.36 3.95 9.36
N GLN A 18 -9.55 2.97 9.81
CA GLN A 18 -9.76 2.22 11.05
C GLN A 18 -8.73 2.55 12.13
N VAL A 19 -7.58 3.10 11.73
CA VAL A 19 -6.46 3.42 12.63
C VAL A 19 -6.32 4.94 12.75
N ASN A 20 -6.28 5.45 13.99
CA ASN A 20 -5.92 6.85 14.23
C ASN A 20 -4.43 7.05 13.93
N LEU A 21 -4.13 7.67 12.79
CA LEU A 21 -2.76 7.96 12.35
C LEU A 21 -2.32 9.40 12.64
N ALA A 22 -3.21 10.25 13.18
CA ALA A 22 -2.94 11.68 13.34
C ALA A 22 -1.67 11.94 14.17
N GLY A 23 -1.56 11.32 15.35
CA GLY A 23 -0.38 11.49 16.20
C GLY A 23 0.92 10.99 15.55
N LEU A 24 0.87 9.95 14.72
CA LEU A 24 2.05 9.47 14.00
C LEU A 24 2.44 10.41 12.85
N ILE A 25 1.44 10.98 12.16
CA ILE A 25 1.67 11.99 11.11
C ILE A 25 2.30 13.24 11.74
N GLU A 26 1.72 13.76 12.83
CA GLU A 26 2.26 14.91 13.56
C GLU A 26 3.69 14.67 14.04
N LEU A 27 3.98 13.48 14.57
CA LEU A 27 5.33 13.13 15.00
C LEU A 27 6.32 13.09 13.82
N CYS A 28 5.92 12.52 12.68
CA CYS A 28 6.74 12.52 11.47
C CYS A 28 6.97 13.94 10.93
N GLU A 29 5.95 14.81 10.96
CA GLU A 29 6.06 16.19 10.47
C GLU A 29 6.88 17.09 11.40
N GLY A 30 6.81 16.86 12.72
CA GLY A 30 7.57 17.63 13.70
C GLY A 30 9.01 17.17 13.88
N GLU A 31 9.28 15.86 13.81
CA GLU A 31 10.57 15.28 14.20
C GLU A 31 11.21 14.38 13.14
N GLY A 32 10.48 14.05 12.07
CA GLY A 32 10.95 13.15 11.03
C GLY A 32 12.11 13.74 10.23
N LYS A 33 13.12 12.91 9.96
CA LYS A 33 14.23 13.29 9.09
C LYS A 33 13.80 13.21 7.63
N PRO A 34 13.97 14.27 6.82
CA PRO A 34 13.70 14.18 5.39
C PRO A 34 14.72 13.29 4.71
N VAL A 35 14.25 12.34 3.92
CA VAL A 35 15.07 11.45 3.10
C VAL A 35 14.48 11.39 1.69
N ILE A 36 15.35 11.42 0.69
CA ILE A 36 14.98 11.33 -0.71
C ILE A 36 15.48 10.00 -1.24
N TYR A 37 14.60 9.27 -1.89
CA TYR A 37 14.90 8.06 -2.65
C TYR A 37 14.68 8.34 -4.13
N GLU A 38 15.71 8.09 -4.94
CA GLU A 38 15.57 8.10 -6.38
C GLU A 38 14.78 6.87 -6.85
N LYS A 39 14.25 6.96 -8.08
CA LYS A 39 13.48 5.87 -8.67
C LYS A 39 14.28 4.56 -8.67
N GLY A 40 13.71 3.52 -8.07
CA GLY A 40 14.28 2.18 -7.99
C GLY A 40 15.14 1.95 -6.75
N GLU A 41 15.37 2.97 -5.93
CA GLU A 41 16.09 2.79 -4.66
C GLU A 41 15.22 2.07 -3.63
N TYR A 42 15.91 1.30 -2.78
CA TYR A 42 15.29 0.48 -1.74
C TYR A 42 15.26 1.28 -0.43
N LEU A 43 14.07 1.33 0.17
CA LEU A 43 13.89 1.80 1.55
C LEU A 43 14.17 0.65 2.53
N LEU A 44 13.85 -0.57 2.11
CA LEU A 44 14.05 -1.80 2.86
C LEU A 44 14.23 -2.95 1.87
N HIS A 45 15.19 -3.84 2.11
CA HIS A 45 15.30 -5.10 1.37
C HIS A 45 14.53 -6.21 2.09
N GLN A 46 13.90 -7.10 1.31
CA GLN A 46 13.40 -8.37 1.82
C GLN A 46 14.53 -9.12 2.54
N GLY A 47 14.27 -9.60 3.77
CA GLY A 47 15.27 -10.23 4.63
C GLY A 47 15.95 -9.28 5.63
N ASP A 48 15.84 -7.96 5.45
CA ASP A 48 16.35 -6.99 6.42
C ASP A 48 15.34 -6.70 7.53
N ILE A 49 15.82 -6.23 8.68
CA ILE A 49 14.97 -5.77 9.78
C ILE A 49 14.56 -4.32 9.50
N GLU A 50 13.26 -4.04 9.56
CA GLU A 50 12.71 -2.68 9.45
C GLU A 50 13.24 -1.78 10.58
N ARG A 51 13.78 -0.62 10.20
CA ARG A 51 14.37 0.35 11.14
C ARG A 51 13.62 1.66 11.18
N HIS A 52 12.76 1.93 10.21
CA HIS A 52 12.11 3.22 10.09
C HIS A 52 10.61 3.08 9.85
N ILE A 53 9.87 4.08 10.31
CA ILE A 53 8.54 4.39 9.79
C ILE A 53 8.71 5.61 8.91
N SER A 54 8.27 5.51 7.66
CA SER A 54 8.45 6.56 6.66
C SER A 54 7.09 7.10 6.21
N LEU A 55 6.83 8.39 6.39
CA LEU A 55 5.66 9.07 5.83
C LEU A 55 5.99 9.60 4.44
N VAL A 56 5.27 9.17 3.40
CA VAL A 56 5.48 9.64 2.03
C VAL A 56 4.96 11.07 1.86
N LYS A 57 5.83 12.01 1.50
CA LYS A 57 5.48 13.41 1.24
C LYS A 57 5.29 13.71 -0.25
N SER A 58 6.04 13.03 -1.12
CA SER A 58 5.87 13.09 -2.56
C SER A 58 6.29 11.78 -3.23
N GLY A 59 5.73 11.47 -4.40
CA GLY A 59 5.95 10.21 -5.10
C GLY A 59 5.15 9.04 -4.51
N TYR A 60 5.61 7.81 -4.72
CA TYR A 60 4.99 6.61 -4.14
C TYR A 60 5.97 5.44 -4.09
N CYS A 61 5.74 4.54 -3.13
CA CYS A 61 6.50 3.31 -2.95
C CYS A 61 5.68 2.08 -3.32
N ARG A 62 6.38 1.03 -3.72
CA ARG A 62 5.83 -0.31 -3.92
C ARG A 62 6.46 -1.29 -2.95
N TYR A 63 5.68 -2.27 -2.52
CA TYR A 63 6.19 -3.45 -1.83
C TYR A 63 6.40 -4.55 -2.86
N THR A 64 7.55 -5.21 -2.85
CA THR A 64 7.84 -6.31 -3.77
C THR A 64 8.42 -7.54 -3.09
N CYS A 65 8.02 -8.71 -3.60
CA CYS A 65 8.59 -10.01 -3.24
C CYS A 65 9.21 -10.66 -4.48
N LEU A 66 10.29 -11.41 -4.29
CA LEU A 66 10.83 -12.26 -5.34
C LEU A 66 9.94 -13.49 -5.56
N LYS A 67 9.63 -13.78 -6.82
CA LYS A 67 9.01 -15.04 -7.23
C LYS A 67 10.07 -16.14 -7.36
N SER A 68 9.59 -17.38 -7.50
CA SER A 68 10.46 -18.55 -7.73
C SER A 68 11.29 -18.46 -9.02
N ASP A 69 10.83 -17.70 -10.02
CA ASP A 69 11.55 -17.44 -11.27
C ASP A 69 12.54 -16.25 -11.18
N GLY A 70 12.70 -15.66 -9.99
CA GLY A 70 13.55 -14.49 -9.76
C GLY A 70 12.94 -13.15 -10.17
N SER A 71 11.75 -13.13 -10.78
CA SER A 71 11.05 -11.87 -11.10
C SER A 71 10.39 -11.25 -9.86
N GLU A 72 10.26 -9.93 -9.84
CA GLU A 72 9.56 -9.23 -8.74
C GLU A 72 8.04 -9.26 -8.95
N ALA A 73 7.30 -9.52 -7.86
CA ALA A 73 5.86 -9.30 -7.76
C ALA A 73 5.59 -8.08 -6.88
N VAL A 74 4.80 -7.13 -7.38
CA VAL A 74 4.23 -6.05 -6.55
C VAL A 74 3.13 -6.63 -5.67
N VAL A 75 3.27 -6.46 -4.35
CA VAL A 75 2.34 -6.99 -3.33
C VAL A 75 1.64 -5.89 -2.51
N GLY A 76 2.05 -4.64 -2.70
CA GLY A 76 1.46 -3.50 -2.01
C GLY A 76 1.96 -2.18 -2.59
N LEU A 77 1.29 -1.09 -2.22
CA LEU A 77 1.59 0.27 -2.64
C LEU A 77 1.38 1.21 -1.45
N ALA A 78 2.24 2.22 -1.33
CA ALA A 78 2.10 3.32 -0.36
C ALA A 78 2.21 4.65 -1.12
N MET A 79 1.13 5.42 -1.10
CA MET A 79 1.02 6.68 -1.85
C MET A 79 1.43 7.89 -1.00
N THR A 80 1.48 9.07 -1.61
CA THR A 80 1.60 10.34 -0.87
C THR A 80 0.58 10.43 0.26
N GLY A 81 1.06 10.83 1.45
CA GLY A 81 0.26 10.90 2.68
C GLY A 81 0.07 9.56 3.39
N GLU A 82 0.69 8.48 2.88
CA GLU A 82 0.65 7.15 3.49
C GLU A 82 2.01 6.76 4.08
N PHE A 83 1.98 5.77 4.96
CA PHE A 83 3.18 5.21 5.55
C PHE A 83 3.73 4.07 4.71
N VAL A 84 5.05 4.05 4.53
CA VAL A 84 5.79 2.91 4.02
C VAL A 84 6.65 2.34 5.16
N THR A 85 6.30 1.11 5.57
CA THR A 85 6.96 0.37 6.66
C THR A 85 6.47 -1.08 6.68
N ASP A 86 7.31 -2.04 7.09
CA ASP A 86 6.86 -3.40 7.41
C ASP A 86 6.37 -3.45 8.86
N PHE A 87 5.15 -2.97 9.09
CA PHE A 87 4.63 -2.73 10.43
C PHE A 87 4.67 -3.99 11.33
N ASN A 88 4.05 -5.10 10.90
CA ASN A 88 3.92 -6.28 11.74
C ASN A 88 5.28 -6.96 12.03
N ASN A 89 6.18 -7.01 11.05
CA ASN A 89 7.51 -7.59 11.26
C ASN A 89 8.44 -6.62 12.01
N GLY A 90 8.29 -5.31 11.77
CA GLY A 90 9.01 -4.25 12.49
C GLY A 90 8.69 -4.24 13.98
N VAL A 91 7.41 -4.37 14.37
CA VAL A 91 7.00 -4.52 15.80
C VAL A 91 7.71 -5.72 16.43
N ARG A 92 7.81 -6.82 15.70
CA ARG A 92 8.43 -8.08 16.17
C ARG A 92 9.96 -8.10 16.02
N ARG A 93 10.54 -7.09 15.36
CA ARG A 93 11.97 -7.02 15.00
C ARG A 93 12.47 -8.25 14.25
N ILE A 94 11.65 -8.74 13.32
CA ILE A 94 12.00 -9.88 12.46
C ILE A 94 12.23 -9.42 11.01
N PRO A 95 12.96 -10.22 10.21
CA PRO A 95 13.19 -9.93 8.80
C PRO A 95 11.91 -9.65 8.00
N ALA A 96 11.97 -8.66 7.13
CA ALA A 96 10.87 -8.28 6.26
C ALA A 96 10.58 -9.33 5.19
N LEU A 97 9.30 -9.53 4.91
CA LEU A 97 8.84 -10.49 3.88
C LEU A 97 8.79 -9.89 2.47
N ALA A 98 8.87 -8.56 2.37
CA ALA A 98 8.89 -7.83 1.11
C ALA A 98 9.89 -6.67 1.19
N SER A 99 10.49 -6.36 0.04
CA SER A 99 11.24 -5.13 -0.14
C SER A 99 10.29 -3.93 -0.27
N GLN A 100 10.76 -2.76 0.10
CA GLN A 100 10.10 -1.48 -0.12
C GLN A 100 10.95 -0.66 -1.09
N VAL A 101 10.37 -0.21 -2.20
CA VAL A 101 11.11 0.44 -3.29
C VAL A 101 10.38 1.69 -3.76
N ALA A 102 11.13 2.76 -3.97
CA ALA A 102 10.62 4.00 -4.57
C ALA A 102 10.29 3.77 -6.05
N SER A 103 9.03 3.92 -6.45
CA SER A 103 8.63 3.71 -7.86
C SER A 103 8.94 4.90 -8.76
N VAL A 104 9.08 6.08 -8.16
CA VAL A 104 9.48 7.36 -8.74
C VAL A 104 10.43 8.03 -7.75
N ARG A 105 10.96 9.23 -8.07
CA ARG A 105 11.62 10.05 -7.05
C ARG A 105 10.62 10.28 -5.91
N THR A 106 10.99 9.87 -4.70
CA THR A 106 10.10 9.84 -3.54
C THR A 106 10.76 10.52 -2.36
N GLU A 107 10.04 11.45 -1.75
CA GLU A 107 10.47 12.14 -0.55
C GLU A 107 9.66 11.61 0.64
N VAL A 108 10.35 11.28 1.72
CA VAL A 108 9.75 10.76 2.94
C VAL A 108 10.23 11.53 4.17
N LEU A 109 9.43 11.52 5.23
CA LEU A 109 9.85 11.86 6.59
C LEU A 109 10.02 10.56 7.38
N GLN A 110 11.23 10.32 7.86
CA GLN A 110 11.60 9.08 8.56
C GLN A 110 11.81 9.29 10.05
N LEU A 111 11.20 8.40 10.82
CA LEU A 111 11.49 8.24 12.24
C LEU A 111 12.05 6.83 12.50
N PRO A 112 12.96 6.66 13.48
CA PRO A 112 13.31 5.33 13.96
C PRO A 112 12.06 4.59 14.43
N PHE A 113 11.85 3.36 13.96
CA PHE A 113 10.62 2.60 14.17
C PHE A 113 10.28 2.46 15.65
N VAL A 114 11.26 2.07 16.47
CA VAL A 114 11.08 1.86 17.91
C VAL A 114 10.71 3.17 18.62
N TYR A 115 11.31 4.28 18.21
CA TYR A 115 11.02 5.59 18.78
C TYR A 115 9.59 6.03 18.47
N ALA A 116 9.20 5.97 17.20
CA ALA A 116 7.86 6.33 16.76
C ALA A 116 6.79 5.48 17.46
N LEU A 117 7.02 4.16 17.55
CA LEU A 117 6.09 3.26 18.22
C LEU A 117 5.97 3.55 19.73
N GLN A 118 7.09 3.80 20.41
CA GLN A 118 7.07 4.13 21.83
C GLN A 118 6.29 5.42 22.10
N LYS A 119 6.51 6.47 21.30
CA LYS A 119 5.76 7.74 21.40
C LYS A 119 4.28 7.54 21.16
N LEU A 120 3.93 6.78 20.13
CA LEU A 120 2.55 6.54 19.77
C LEU A 120 1.81 5.71 20.82
N CYS A 121 2.44 4.67 21.37
CA CYS A 121 1.86 3.86 22.45
C CYS A 121 1.69 4.63 23.76
N GLN A 122 2.42 5.74 23.98
CA GLN A 122 2.21 6.59 25.16
C GLN A 122 0.89 7.38 25.07
N SER A 123 0.54 7.89 23.90
CA SER A 123 -0.70 8.62 23.68
C SER A 123 -1.88 7.72 23.32
N GLU A 124 -1.62 6.58 22.70
CA GLU A 124 -2.62 5.63 22.18
C GLU A 124 -2.27 4.19 22.63
N PRO A 125 -2.59 3.80 23.88
CA PRO A 125 -2.16 2.51 24.44
C PRO A 125 -2.62 1.28 23.65
N ASN A 126 -3.76 1.37 22.95
CA ASN A 126 -4.34 0.29 22.15
C ASN A 126 -3.92 0.33 20.67
N PHE A 127 -3.02 1.25 20.28
CA PHE A 127 -2.65 1.45 18.89
C PHE A 127 -2.20 0.17 18.19
N LEU A 128 -1.31 -0.61 18.82
CA LEU A 128 -0.79 -1.85 18.25
C LEU A 128 -1.90 -2.86 17.93
N TYR A 129 -2.83 -3.05 18.87
CA TYR A 129 -3.94 -3.98 18.68
C TYR A 129 -4.85 -3.53 17.53
N ILE A 130 -5.25 -2.25 17.52
CA ILE A 130 -6.14 -1.68 16.49
C ILE A 130 -5.45 -1.72 15.12
N ALA A 131 -4.18 -1.34 15.04
CA ALA A 131 -3.42 -1.35 13.80
C ALA A 131 -3.24 -2.76 13.25
N SER A 132 -2.89 -3.74 14.09
CA SER A 132 -2.74 -5.13 13.67
C SER A 132 -4.08 -5.74 13.23
N ASP A 133 -5.21 -5.49 13.92
CA ASP A 133 -6.54 -5.96 13.49
C ASP A 133 -6.94 -5.34 12.14
N ALA A 134 -6.79 -4.02 11.99
CA ALA A 134 -7.12 -3.32 10.75
C ALA A 134 -6.30 -3.80 9.55
N ILE A 135 -4.98 -3.98 9.74
CA ILE A 135 -4.09 -4.53 8.71
C ILE A 135 -4.45 -5.98 8.41
N PHE A 136 -4.74 -6.81 9.42
CA PHE A 136 -5.15 -8.20 9.22
C PHE A 136 -6.44 -8.28 8.41
N ARG A 137 -7.48 -7.52 8.78
CA ARG A 137 -8.75 -7.45 8.04
C ARG A 137 -8.53 -7.05 6.59
N MET A 138 -7.72 -6.01 6.34
CA MET A 138 -7.39 -5.58 4.99
C MET A 138 -6.71 -6.70 4.19
N CYS A 139 -5.66 -7.31 4.73
CA CYS A 139 -4.93 -8.39 4.07
C CYS A 139 -5.81 -9.62 3.81
N TYR A 140 -6.66 -9.99 4.77
CA TYR A 140 -7.57 -11.12 4.66
C TYR A 140 -8.66 -10.87 3.61
N THR A 141 -9.26 -9.66 3.57
CA THR A 141 -10.20 -9.27 2.52
C THR A 141 -9.56 -9.34 1.14
N ARG A 142 -8.33 -8.81 0.98
CA ARG A 142 -7.59 -8.87 -0.29
C ARG A 142 -7.29 -10.32 -0.70
N LEU A 143 -6.95 -11.19 0.25
CA LEU A 143 -6.75 -12.61 -0.01
C LEU A 143 -8.05 -13.26 -0.51
N LEU A 144 -9.18 -13.03 0.17
CA LEU A 144 -10.47 -13.58 -0.25
C LEU A 144 -10.89 -13.08 -1.63
N ASP A 145 -10.65 -11.80 -1.96
CA ASP A 145 -10.91 -11.25 -3.30
C ASP A 145 -10.18 -12.01 -4.42
N LEU A 146 -8.99 -12.58 -4.16
CA LEU A 146 -8.28 -13.39 -5.14
C LEU A 146 -9.03 -14.69 -5.48
N TYR A 147 -9.79 -15.25 -4.54
CA TYR A 147 -10.58 -16.46 -4.72
C TYR A 147 -11.97 -16.20 -5.28
N ILE A 148 -12.60 -15.09 -4.89
CA ILE A 148 -14.03 -14.87 -5.18
C ILE A 148 -14.29 -13.90 -6.33
N LEU A 149 -13.32 -13.06 -6.72
CA LEU A 149 -13.47 -12.08 -7.79
C LEU A 149 -12.62 -12.46 -9.01
N SER A 150 -13.19 -12.26 -10.19
CA SER A 150 -12.44 -12.30 -11.45
C SER A 150 -11.41 -11.17 -11.53
N PRO A 151 -10.37 -11.29 -12.38
CA PRO A 151 -9.40 -10.20 -12.59
C PRO A 151 -10.03 -8.85 -12.96
N ALA A 152 -11.10 -8.86 -13.76
CA ALA A 152 -11.82 -7.65 -14.14
C ALA A 152 -12.57 -7.03 -12.95
N GLU A 153 -13.21 -7.84 -12.11
CA GLU A 153 -13.89 -7.36 -10.90
C GLU A 153 -12.90 -6.81 -9.88
N ARG A 154 -11.72 -7.44 -9.71
CA ARG A 154 -10.65 -6.88 -8.86
C ARG A 154 -10.14 -5.54 -9.37
N TYR A 155 -10.01 -5.39 -10.69
CA TYR A 155 -9.66 -4.10 -11.29
C TYR A 155 -10.73 -3.04 -11.01
N CYS A 156 -12.01 -3.34 -11.24
CA CYS A 156 -13.12 -2.43 -10.93
C CYS A 156 -13.13 -2.03 -9.46
N LYS A 157 -13.04 -3.02 -8.55
CA LYS A 157 -12.99 -2.77 -7.10
C LYS A 157 -11.84 -1.84 -6.72
N PHE A 158 -10.67 -2.00 -7.34
CA PHE A 158 -9.51 -1.16 -7.09
C PHE A 158 -9.68 0.28 -7.58
N ILE A 159 -10.19 0.49 -8.80
CA ILE A 159 -10.41 1.85 -9.32
C ILE A 159 -11.57 2.56 -8.60
N ASP A 160 -12.59 1.83 -8.16
CA ASP A 160 -13.69 2.38 -7.36
C ASP A 160 -13.20 2.83 -5.97
N ALA A 161 -12.25 2.08 -5.40
CA ALA A 161 -11.61 2.39 -4.12
C ALA A 161 -10.59 3.54 -4.21
N TYR A 162 -10.05 3.82 -5.40
CA TYR A 162 -9.02 4.85 -5.58
C TYR A 162 -8.99 5.37 -7.04
N PRO A 163 -9.93 6.25 -7.42
CA PRO A 163 -10.12 6.68 -8.81
C PRO A 163 -8.87 7.27 -9.45
N ASP A 164 -8.12 8.07 -8.69
CA ASP A 164 -6.94 8.81 -9.19
C ASP A 164 -5.65 7.96 -9.23
N ILE A 165 -5.67 6.75 -8.66
CA ILE A 165 -4.45 5.95 -8.53
C ILE A 165 -4.05 5.30 -9.86
N ALA A 166 -5.04 5.01 -10.70
CA ALA A 166 -4.85 4.27 -11.95
C ALA A 166 -4.12 5.11 -13.02
N SER A 167 -4.16 6.44 -12.89
CA SER A 167 -3.38 7.39 -13.69
C SER A 167 -2.00 7.67 -13.08
N THR A 168 -1.84 7.48 -11.76
CA THR A 168 -0.60 7.74 -11.02
C THR A 168 0.40 6.58 -11.10
N ILE A 169 -0.07 5.34 -11.07
CA ILE A 169 0.79 4.15 -11.01
C ILE A 169 1.10 3.62 -12.41
N LYS A 170 2.33 3.15 -12.62
CA LYS A 170 2.71 2.48 -13.87
C LYS A 170 1.83 1.25 -14.12
N ALA A 171 1.31 1.11 -15.34
CA ALA A 171 0.42 0.00 -15.71
C ALA A 171 1.03 -1.41 -15.48
N LYS A 172 2.36 -1.55 -15.55
CA LYS A 172 3.06 -2.81 -15.22
C LYS A 172 2.99 -3.14 -13.72
N GLU A 173 3.18 -2.14 -12.86
CA GLU A 173 3.11 -2.28 -11.40
C GLU A 173 1.67 -2.61 -10.98
N LEU A 174 0.69 -1.90 -11.57
CA LEU A 174 -0.73 -2.18 -11.34
C LEU A 174 -1.14 -3.59 -11.79
N ALA A 175 -0.68 -4.03 -12.97
CA ALA A 175 -0.95 -5.38 -13.45
C ALA A 175 -0.34 -6.45 -12.53
N SER A 176 0.89 -6.23 -12.07
CA SER A 176 1.54 -7.12 -11.11
C SER A 176 0.76 -7.18 -9.80
N TYR A 177 0.33 -6.04 -9.27
CA TYR A 177 -0.39 -5.96 -8.00
C TYR A 177 -1.74 -6.69 -8.04
N LEU A 178 -2.51 -6.51 -9.11
CA LEU A 178 -3.83 -7.13 -9.26
C LEU A 178 -3.79 -8.59 -9.76
N GLN A 179 -2.58 -9.14 -9.89
CA GLN A 179 -2.30 -10.51 -10.32
C GLN A 179 -2.92 -10.84 -11.69
N PHE A 180 -2.68 -9.98 -12.68
CA PHE A 180 -2.99 -10.29 -14.07
C PHE A 180 -1.88 -9.86 -15.02
N SER A 181 -1.85 -10.44 -16.22
CA SER A 181 -0.86 -10.04 -17.22
C SER A 181 -1.10 -8.60 -17.67
N HIS A 182 -0.03 -7.92 -18.07
CA HIS A 182 -0.14 -6.56 -18.62
C HIS A 182 -1.07 -6.52 -19.85
N GLN A 183 -1.05 -7.55 -20.70
CA GLN A 183 -1.97 -7.68 -21.83
C GLN A 183 -3.44 -7.79 -21.39
N HIS A 184 -3.72 -8.52 -20.31
CA HIS A 184 -5.08 -8.62 -19.77
C HIS A 184 -5.57 -7.26 -19.25
N LEU A 185 -4.70 -6.49 -18.58
CA LEU A 185 -5.03 -5.13 -18.15
C LEU A 185 -5.44 -4.24 -19.33
N LEU A 186 -4.64 -4.25 -20.39
CA LEU A 186 -4.91 -3.45 -21.59
C LEU A 186 -6.24 -3.85 -22.24
N ARG A 187 -6.58 -5.14 -22.23
CA ARG A 187 -7.87 -5.65 -22.70
C ARG A 187 -9.03 -5.11 -21.86
N ILE A 188 -8.92 -5.15 -20.53
CA ILE A 188 -9.94 -4.63 -19.60
C ILE A 188 -10.14 -3.13 -19.81
N LYS A 189 -9.06 -2.35 -19.87
CA LYS A 189 -9.12 -0.90 -20.13
C LYS A 189 -9.79 -0.58 -21.46
N LYS A 190 -9.49 -1.36 -22.52
CA LYS A 190 -10.10 -1.20 -23.85
C LYS A 190 -11.59 -1.55 -23.89
N SER A 191 -12.03 -2.56 -23.13
CA SER A 191 -13.45 -2.90 -23.04
C SER A 191 -14.27 -1.86 -22.29
N GLN A 192 -13.69 -1.22 -21.27
CA GLN A 192 -14.39 -0.16 -20.51
C GLN A 192 -14.46 1.16 -21.29
N GLY A 193 -13.40 1.54 -22.02
CA GLY A 193 -13.41 2.76 -22.85
C GLY A 193 -14.33 2.70 -24.09
N LYS A 194 -14.93 1.54 -24.39
CA LYS A 194 -15.96 1.40 -25.44
C LYS A 194 -17.40 1.56 -24.92
N GLY A 195 -17.62 1.49 -23.60
CA GLY A 195 -18.96 1.64 -23.00
C GLY A 195 -19.41 3.08 -22.81
N ASP A 196 -18.49 4.04 -22.82
CA ASP A 196 -18.75 5.48 -22.60
C ASP A 196 -18.97 6.28 -23.90
N LYS A 197 -18.98 5.63 -25.07
CA LYS A 197 -19.19 6.28 -26.39
C LYS A 197 -20.52 5.94 -27.05
N SER A 198 -21.46 5.40 -26.28
CA SER A 198 -22.81 5.09 -26.73
C SER A 198 -23.78 5.42 -25.62
N ASP A 199 -24.03 6.71 -25.44
CA ASP A 199 -25.28 7.33 -25.01
C ASP A 199 -25.27 8.79 -25.48
#